data_AF-A0A3C1DA15-F1
#
_entry.id   AF-A0A3C1DA15-F1
#
_cell.length_a   1.000
_cell.length_b   1.000
_cell.length_c   1.000
_cell.angle_alpha   90.00
_cell.angle_beta   90.00
_cell.angle_gamma   90.00
#
_symmetry.space_group_name_H-M   'P 1'
#
loop_
_entity.id
_entity.type
_entity.pdbx_description
1 polymer ?
#
loop_
_entity_poly.entity_id
_entity_poly.type
_entity_poly.pdbx_seq_one_letter_code
_entity_poly.pdbx_strand_id
1 'polypeptide(L)'
;MGLTRQDIVQMAVLLSGCLLVVLNYTLLAPALPVIMREMSVSETEVQWLTSVYAMVEAIVIPMNAFLLGRISVRKLFAGSFVLFAAASLMAAVAPSF
;
A
#
# COMPACT_ATOMS: atom_id res chain seq x y z
N MET A 1 13.37 -24.48 20.69
CA MET A 1 12.83 -23.83 19.48
C MET A 1 14.01 -23.20 18.74
N GLY A 2 14.57 -23.91 17.75
CA GLY A 2 15.77 -23.48 17.05
C GLY A 2 15.45 -22.48 15.96
N LEU A 3 15.35 -21.20 16.31
CA LEU A 3 15.21 -20.12 15.34
C LEU A 3 16.59 -19.82 14.75
N THR A 4 16.76 -20.02 13.44
CA THR A 4 17.98 -19.61 12.76
C THR A 4 17.97 -18.10 12.51
N ARG A 5 19.14 -17.45 12.35
CA ARG A 5 19.22 -16.01 12.03
C ARG A 5 18.43 -15.64 10.77
N GLN A 6 18.27 -16.56 9.83
CA GLN A 6 17.49 -16.35 8.61
C GLN A 6 15.99 -16.26 8.88
N ASP A 7 15.46 -17.09 9.80
CA ASP A 7 14.04 -17.06 10.17
C ASP A 7 13.67 -15.74 10.87
N ILE A 8 14.54 -15.25 11.76
CA ILE A 8 14.34 -13.97 12.46
C ILE A 8 14.31 -12.80 11.46
N VAL A 9 15.22 -12.80 10.47
CA VAL A 9 15.24 -11.76 9.43
C VAL A 9 13.98 -11.83 8.57
N GLN A 10 13.52 -13.02 8.18
CA GLN A 10 12.27 -13.17 7.42
C GLN A 10 11.05 -12.69 8.21
N MET A 11 10.94 -13.06 9.48
CA MET A 11 9.85 -12.60 10.34
C MET A 11 9.88 -11.08 10.52
N ALA A 12 11.06 -10.48 10.73
CA ALA A 12 11.20 -9.03 10.82
C ALA A 12 10.75 -8.32 9.54
N VAL A 13 11.12 -8.86 8.36
CA VAL A 13 10.66 -8.33 7.07
C VAL A 13 9.14 -8.44 6.93
N LEU A 14 8.55 -9.60 7.25
CA LEU A 14 7.09 -9.78 7.19
C LEU A 14 6.35 -8.85 8.15
N LEU A 15 6.83 -8.72 9.38
CA LEU A 15 6.25 -7.82 10.39
C LEU A 15 6.37 -6.36 9.96
N SER A 16 7.50 -5.95 9.39
CA SER A 16 7.68 -4.60 8.87
C SER A 16 6.71 -4.29 7.73
N GLY A 17 6.46 -5.26 6.83
CA GLY A 17 5.48 -5.12 5.76
C GLY A 17 4.04 -5.03 6.29
N CYS A 18 3.69 -5.87 7.26
CA CYS A 18 2.39 -5.83 7.93
C CYS A 18 2.17 -4.48 8.64
N LEU A 19 3.18 -4.00 9.38
CA LEU A 19 3.15 -2.70 10.02
C LEU A 19 2.96 -1.57 9.00
N LEU A 20 3.68 -1.61 7.88
CA LEU A 20 3.57 -0.63 6.79
C LEU A 20 2.16 -0.56 6.22
N VAL A 21 1.51 -1.71 6.01
CA VAL A 21 0.13 -1.78 5.50
C VAL A 21 -0.84 -1.13 6.48
N VAL A 22 -0.79 -1.54 7.75
CA VAL A 22 -1.67 -0.98 8.78
C VAL A 22 -1.42 0.51 9.00
N LEU A 23 -0.14 0.92 8.99
CA LEU A 23 0.25 2.31 9.12
C LEU A 23 -0.26 3.16 7.95
N ASN A 24 -0.21 2.65 6.72
CA ASN A 24 -0.70 3.40 5.55
C ASN A 24 -2.20 3.69 5.66
N TYR A 25 -2.97 2.72 6.14
CA TYR A 25 -4.40 2.90 6.38
C TYR A 25 -4.69 3.91 7.49
N THR A 26 -3.97 3.84 8.61
CA THR A 26 -4.19 4.76 9.73
C THR A 26 -3.71 6.18 9.46
N LEU A 27 -2.74 6.36 8.56
CA LEU A 27 -2.29 7.67 8.09
C LEU A 27 -3.28 8.31 7.11
N LEU A 28 -4.06 7.52 6.35
CA LEU A 28 -4.99 8.04 5.36
C LEU A 28 -6.06 8.94 5.99
N ALA A 29 -6.71 8.47 7.05
CA ALA A 29 -7.81 9.19 7.71
C ALA A 29 -7.44 10.62 8.18
N PRO A 30 -6.32 10.85 8.92
CA PRO A 30 -5.90 12.20 9.29
C PRO A 30 -5.24 12.99 8.15
N ALA A 31 -4.87 12.35 7.03
CA ALA A 31 -4.36 13.04 5.85
C ALA A 31 -5.48 13.66 5.00
N LEU A 32 -6.71 13.12 5.04
CA LEU A 32 -7.83 13.64 4.24
C LEU A 32 -8.08 15.15 4.45
N PRO A 33 -8.14 15.70 5.69
CA PRO A 33 -8.34 17.14 5.89
C PRO A 33 -7.19 18.01 5.36
N VAL A 34 -5.96 17.48 5.36
CA VAL A 34 -4.79 18.17 4.79
C VAL A 34 -4.93 18.25 3.27
N ILE A 35 -5.28 17.14 2.62
CA ILE A 35 -5.54 17.07 1.18
C ILE A 35 -6.68 18.01 0.80
N MET A 36 -7.78 18.03 1.56
CA MET A 36 -8.89 18.98 1.34
C MET A 36 -8.42 20.43 1.34
N ARG A 37 -7.55 20.80 2.29
CA ARG A 37 -7.04 22.17 2.43
C ARG A 37 -6.07 22.54 1.31
N GLU A 38 -5.15 21.64 0.96
CA GLU A 38 -4.12 21.91 -0.05
C GLU A 38 -4.68 21.89 -1.48
N MET A 39 -5.62 20.99 -1.77
CA MET A 39 -6.24 20.86 -3.09
C MET A 39 -7.56 21.66 -3.23
N SER A 40 -8.05 22.30 -2.16
CA SER A 40 -9.30 23.07 -2.14
C SER A 40 -10.54 22.29 -2.63
N VAL A 41 -10.60 21.01 -2.30
CA VAL A 41 -11.66 20.07 -2.70
C VAL A 41 -12.65 19.82 -1.57
N SER A 42 -13.88 19.46 -1.94
CA SER A 42 -14.96 19.16 -1.00
C SER A 42 -14.73 17.85 -0.24
N GLU A 43 -15.45 17.67 0.89
CA GLU A 43 -15.40 16.43 1.68
C GLU A 43 -15.80 15.21 0.84
N THR A 44 -16.85 15.36 0.01
CA THR A 44 -17.35 14.30 -0.86
C THR A 44 -16.33 13.88 -1.91
N GLU A 45 -15.55 14.82 -2.46
CA GLU A 45 -14.47 14.51 -3.40
C GLU A 45 -13.34 13.76 -2.69
N VAL A 46 -12.88 14.25 -1.53
CA VAL A 46 -11.79 13.60 -0.80
C VAL A 46 -12.14 12.22 -0.27
N GLN A 47 -13.40 12.00 0.10
CA GLN A 47 -13.87 10.71 0.59
C GLN A 47 -13.74 9.58 -0.44
N TRP A 48 -13.71 9.90 -1.74
CA TRP A 48 -13.49 8.92 -2.80
C TRP A 48 -12.14 8.19 -2.68
N LEU A 49 -11.11 8.82 -2.07
CA LEU A 49 -9.84 8.12 -1.79
C LEU A 49 -10.03 6.89 -0.90
N THR A 50 -10.90 7.00 0.12
CA THR A 50 -11.17 5.89 1.04
C THR A 50 -11.88 4.74 0.32
N SER A 51 -12.81 5.06 -0.59
CA SER A 51 -13.47 4.06 -1.44
C SER A 51 -12.49 3.37 -2.37
N VAL A 52 -11.62 4.14 -3.03
CA VAL A 52 -10.56 3.60 -3.90
C VAL A 52 -9.62 2.70 -3.10
N TYR A 53 -9.19 3.14 -1.92
CA TYR A 53 -8.34 2.35 -1.03
C TYR A 53 -8.97 0.98 -0.70
N ALA A 54 -10.23 0.96 -0.26
CA ALA A 54 -10.94 -0.28 0.04
C ALA A 54 -11.10 -1.18 -1.20
N MET A 55 -11.33 -0.59 -2.37
CA MET A 55 -11.45 -1.33 -3.63
C MET A 55 -10.12 -1.98 -4.03
N VAL A 56 -9.00 -1.27 -3.84
CA VAL A 56 -7.66 -1.81 -4.06
C VAL A 56 -7.37 -2.95 -3.09
N GLU A 57 -7.67 -2.81 -1.80
CA GLU A 57 -7.50 -3.91 -0.83
C GLU A 57 -8.30 -5.15 -1.22
N ALA A 58 -9.55 -4.96 -1.65
CA ALA A 58 -10.41 -6.05 -2.10
C ALA A 58 -9.84 -6.81 -3.33
N ILE A 59 -9.13 -6.12 -4.22
CA ILE A 59 -8.49 -6.74 -5.39
C ILE A 59 -7.15 -7.39 -5.01
N VAL A 60 -6.37 -6.77 -4.12
CA VAL A 60 -5.02 -7.23 -3.77
C VAL A 60 -5.04 -8.59 -3.07
N ILE A 61 -6.04 -8.88 -2.24
CA ILE A 61 -6.16 -10.17 -1.53
C ILE A 61 -6.23 -11.37 -2.50
N PRO A 62 -7.22 -11.45 -3.43
CA PRO A 62 -7.29 -12.56 -4.39
C PRO A 62 -6.14 -12.54 -5.39
N MET A 63 -5.67 -11.34 -5.78
CA MET A 63 -4.52 -11.20 -6.68
C MET A 63 -3.25 -11.80 -6.06
N ASN A 64 -2.96 -11.52 -4.79
CA ASN A 64 -1.82 -12.10 -4.08
C ASN A 64 -1.96 -13.62 -3.93
N ALA A 65 -3.16 -14.11 -3.59
CA ALA A 65 -3.42 -15.55 -3.48
C ALA A 65 -3.16 -16.28 -4.82
N PHE A 66 -3.56 -15.68 -5.94
CA PHE A 66 -3.32 -16.20 -7.28
C PHE A 66 -1.84 -16.13 -7.69
N LEU A 67 -1.18 -15.02 -7.40
CA LEU A 67 0.20 -14.76 -7.82
C LEU A 67 1.22 -15.62 -7.08
N LEU A 68 1.00 -15.91 -5.79
CA LEU A 68 1.87 -16.77 -4.99
C LEU A 68 2.02 -18.18 -5.57
N GLY A 69 0.99 -18.69 -6.27
CA GLY A 69 1.04 -19.99 -6.96
C GLY A 69 1.67 -19.96 -8.36
N ARG A 70 1.95 -18.78 -8.92
CA ARG A 70 2.39 -18.59 -10.32
C ARG A 70 3.78 -17.98 -10.45
N ILE A 71 4.18 -17.12 -9.51
CA ILE A 71 5.40 -16.31 -9.60
C ILE A 71 6.21 -16.43 -8.31
N SER A 72 7.54 -16.48 -8.43
CA SER A 72 8.43 -16.46 -7.26
C SER A 72 8.24 -15.18 -6.43
N VAL A 73 8.18 -15.33 -5.10
CA VAL A 73 8.03 -14.22 -4.13
C VAL A 73 9.02 -13.07 -4.38
N ARG A 74 10.27 -13.37 -4.76
CA ARG A 74 11.29 -12.35 -5.06
C ARG A 74 10.89 -11.43 -6.22
N LYS A 75 10.27 -11.97 -7.28
CA LYS A 75 9.80 -11.18 -8.43
C LYS A 75 8.54 -10.39 -8.09
N LEU A 76 7.65 -10.95 -7.27
CA LEU A 76 6.49 -10.22 -6.75
C LEU A 76 6.92 -9.00 -5.95
N PHE A 77 7.88 -9.19 -5.05
CA PHE A 77 8.40 -8.10 -4.22
C PHE A 77 9.03 -6.98 -5.06
N ALA A 78 9.88 -7.33 -6.04
CA ALA A 78 10.47 -6.35 -6.95
C ALA A 78 9.40 -5.62 -7.80
N GLY A 79 8.40 -6.35 -8.30
CA GLY A 79 7.29 -5.77 -9.06
C GLY A 79 6.47 -4.78 -8.22
N SER A 80 6.19 -5.12 -6.96
CA SER A 80 5.50 -4.22 -6.03
C SER A 80 6.28 -2.94 -5.77
N PHE A 81 7.61 -3.01 -5.65
CA PHE A 81 8.45 -1.81 -5.49
C PHE A 81 8.42 -0.89 -6.71
N VAL A 82 8.45 -1.47 -7.92
CA VAL A 82 8.34 -0.69 -9.17
C VAL A 82 6.95 -0.06 -9.28
N LEU A 83 5.90 -0.82 -8.97
CA LEU A 83 4.52 -0.32 -9.00
C LEU A 83 4.32 0.81 -7.98
N PHE A 84 4.84 0.63 -6.76
CA PHE A 84 4.81 1.65 -5.71
C PHE A 84 5.51 2.94 -6.16
N ALA A 85 6.73 2.83 -6.67
CA ALA A 85 7.49 3.99 -7.14
C ALA A 85 6.77 4.72 -8.29
N ALA A 86 6.19 3.98 -9.24
CA ALA A 86 5.41 4.55 -10.34
C ALA A 86 4.16 5.27 -9.83
N ALA A 87 3.41 4.65 -8.92
CA ALA A 87 2.22 5.25 -8.33
C ALA A 87 2.56 6.51 -7.51
N SER A 88 3.63 6.49 -6.73
CA SER A 88 4.10 7.67 -5.99
C SER A 88 4.51 8.80 -6.92
N LEU A 89 5.20 8.50 -8.03
CA LEU A 89 5.57 9.51 -9.01
C LEU A 89 4.33 10.13 -9.68
N MET A 90 3.35 9.30 -10.05
CA MET A 90 2.08 9.76 -10.60
C MET A 90 1.32 10.67 -9.63
N ALA A 91 1.27 10.31 -8.35
CA ALA A 91 0.66 11.16 -7.32
C ALA A 91 1.42 12.48 -7.13
N ALA A 92 2.74 12.46 -7.20
CA ALA A 92 3.57 13.66 -7.03
C ALA A 92 3.41 14.68 -8.16
N VAL A 93 3.11 14.24 -9.39
CA VAL A 93 2.91 15.12 -10.56
C VAL A 93 1.45 15.38 -10.89
N ALA A 94 0.52 14.93 -10.03
CA ALA A 94 -0.91 15.07 -10.26
C ALA A 94 -1.29 16.58 -10.32
N PRO A 95 -1.88 17.06 -11.44
CA PRO A 95 -2.23 18.47 -11.61
C PRO A 95 -3.55 18.86 -10.93
N SER A 96 -4.35 17.86 -10.56
CA SER A 96 -5.61 17.98 -9.83
C SER A 96 -5.76 16.79 -8.88
N PHE A 97 -6.75 16.88 -8.02
CA PHE A 97 -7.30 15.73 -7.32
C PHE A 97 -7.79 14.64 -8.31
#